data_AF-A0A931TQ02-F1
#
_entry.id   AF-A0A931TQ02-F1
#
_cell.length_a   1.000
_cell.length_b   1.000
_cell.length_c   1.000
_cell.angle_alpha   90.00
_cell.angle_beta   90.00
_cell.angle_gamma   90.00
#
_symmetry.space_group_name_H-M   'P 1'
#
loop_
_entity.id
_entity.type
_entity.pdbx_description
1 polymer ?
#
loop_
_entity_poly.entity_id
_entity_poly.type
_entity_poly.pdbx_seq_one_letter_code
_entity_poly.pdbx_strand_id
1 'polypeptide(L)'
;MSELSIAMKTGLLTSNVRNLSQGIADIGTAGKLGVMTSSLQEFLNGRANISMASKLGLMTSDLQLLLNTIGKQGAIGLIFGLLMKK
;
A
#
# COMPACT_ATOMS: atom_id res chain seq x y z
N MET A 1 6.90 -9.36 13.82
CA MET A 1 6.01 -8.33 14.40
C MET A 1 4.57 -8.82 14.20
N SER A 2 3.71 -8.79 15.22
CA SER A 2 2.33 -9.29 15.08
C SER A 2 1.44 -8.31 14.32
N GLU A 3 0.35 -8.79 13.71
CA GLU A 3 -0.67 -7.94 13.06
C GLU A 3 -1.17 -6.84 14.02
N LEU A 4 -1.29 -7.17 15.30
CA LEU A 4 -1.68 -6.25 16.37
C LEU A 4 -0.66 -5.11 16.55
N SER A 5 0.64 -5.41 16.60
CA SER A 5 1.67 -4.39 16.72
C SER A 5 1.71 -3.45 15.51
N ILE A 6 1.48 -3.99 14.30
CA ILE A 6 1.41 -3.18 13.07
C ILE A 6 0.16 -2.29 13.09
N ALA A 7 -0.99 -2.85 13.48
CA ALA A 7 -2.25 -2.12 13.60
C ALA A 7 -2.12 -0.94 14.57
N MET A 8 -1.52 -1.17 15.75
CA MET A 8 -1.25 -0.12 16.74
C MET A 8 -0.33 0.98 16.19
N LYS A 9 0.73 0.60 15.47
CA LYS A 9 1.71 1.57 14.94
C LYS A 9 1.16 2.39 13.76
N THR A 10 0.34 1.78 12.93
CA THR A 10 -0.27 2.42 11.75
C THR A 10 -1.59 3.14 12.08
N GLY A 11 -2.19 2.84 13.23
CA GLY A 11 -3.53 3.28 13.61
C GLY A 11 -4.61 2.70 12.69
N LEU A 12 -4.39 1.51 12.14
CA LEU A 12 -5.35 0.74 11.36
C LEU A 12 -5.97 -0.36 12.23
N LEU A 13 -7.11 -0.91 11.80
CA LEU A 13 -7.63 -2.13 12.43
C LEU A 13 -6.77 -3.32 12.03
N THR A 14 -6.74 -4.35 12.88
CA THR A 14 -6.06 -5.61 12.59
C THR A 14 -6.59 -6.29 11.32
N SER A 15 -7.88 -6.13 11.03
CA SER A 15 -8.49 -6.60 9.79
C SER A 15 -7.92 -5.90 8.55
N ASN A 16 -7.66 -4.59 8.61
CA ASN A 16 -7.04 -3.86 7.50
C ASN A 16 -5.59 -4.35 7.26
N VAL A 17 -4.84 -4.57 8.34
CA VAL A 17 -3.47 -5.12 8.26
C VAL A 17 -3.46 -6.51 7.63
N ARG A 18 -4.42 -7.36 8.01
CA ARG A 18 -4.58 -8.69 7.42
C ARG A 18 -4.98 -8.64 5.95
N ASN A 19 -5.89 -7.75 5.57
CA ASN A 19 -6.26 -7.56 4.17
C ASN A 19 -5.04 -7.13 3.36
N LEU A 20 -4.28 -6.15 3.85
CA LEU A 20 -3.07 -5.66 3.19
C LEU A 20 -1.99 -6.75 3.06
N SER A 21 -1.79 -7.60 4.08
CA SER A 21 -0.83 -8.70 4.01
C SER A 21 -1.20 -9.76 2.96
N GLN A 22 -2.50 -9.88 2.63
CA GLN A 22 -3.01 -10.71 1.54
C GLN A 22 -3.01 -9.98 0.18
N GLY A 23 -2.63 -8.70 0.15
CA GLY A 23 -2.67 -7.85 -1.05
C GLY A 23 -4.08 -7.42 -1.44
N ILE A 24 -4.98 -7.32 -0.46
CA ILE A 24 -6.35 -6.82 -0.62
C ILE A 24 -6.39 -5.39 -0.10
N ALA A 25 -6.81 -4.47 -0.96
CA ALA A 25 -7.04 -3.09 -0.59
C ALA A 25 -8.37 -2.96 0.16
N ASP A 26 -8.38 -2.14 1.21
CA ASP A 26 -9.58 -1.83 1.98
C ASP A 26 -9.69 -0.32 2.21
N ILE A 27 -10.90 0.13 2.59
CA ILE A 27 -11.22 1.54 2.78
C ILE A 27 -10.37 2.18 3.89
N GLY A 28 -10.05 1.45 4.96
CA GLY A 28 -9.25 1.96 6.07
C GLY A 28 -7.81 2.23 5.64
N THR A 29 -7.19 1.25 4.98
CA THR A 29 -5.84 1.37 4.43
C THR A 29 -5.75 2.48 3.38
N ALA A 30 -6.71 2.51 2.44
CA ALA A 30 -6.76 3.53 1.40
C ALA A 30 -6.99 4.95 1.97
N GLY A 31 -7.90 5.08 2.93
CA GLY A 31 -8.18 6.34 3.62
C GLY A 31 -6.96 6.87 4.40
N LYS A 32 -6.18 5.99 5.03
CA LYS A 32 -4.95 6.37 5.73
C LYS A 32 -3.87 6.88 4.78
N LEU A 33 -3.80 6.29 3.58
CA LEU A 33 -2.90 6.72 2.51
C LEU A 33 -3.44 7.95 1.76
N GLY A 34 -4.73 8.26 1.85
CA GLY A 34 -5.38 9.34 1.11
C GLY A 34 -5.49 9.05 -0.39
N VAL A 35 -5.72 7.79 -0.75
CA VAL A 35 -5.92 7.33 -2.14
C VAL A 35 -7.25 6.57 -2.24
N MET A 36 -7.74 6.36 -3.47
CA MET A 36 -8.91 5.51 -3.69
C MET A 36 -8.57 4.03 -3.47
N THR A 37 -9.53 3.27 -2.93
CA THR A 37 -9.37 1.82 -2.72
C THR A 37 -9.09 1.08 -4.03
N SER A 38 -9.71 1.50 -5.13
CA SER A 38 -9.44 0.95 -6.48
C SER A 38 -7.99 1.18 -6.90
N SER A 39 -7.48 2.40 -6.74
CA SER A 39 -6.08 2.73 -7.05
C SER A 39 -5.09 1.96 -6.17
N LEU A 40 -5.41 1.76 -4.89
CA LEU A 40 -4.60 0.92 -4.02
C LEU A 40 -4.62 -0.55 -4.49
N GLN A 41 -5.78 -1.07 -4.88
CA GLN A 41 -5.90 -2.45 -5.36
C GLN A 41 -5.11 -2.67 -6.65
N GLU A 42 -5.20 -1.73 -7.61
CA GLU A 42 -4.39 -1.78 -8.84
C GLU A 42 -2.90 -1.84 -8.53
N PHE A 43 -2.43 -1.02 -7.58
CA PHE A 43 -1.04 -1.01 -7.15
C PHE A 43 -0.61 -2.32 -6.50
N LEU A 44 -1.44 -2.88 -5.61
CA LEU A 44 -1.20 -4.20 -5.01
C LEU A 44 -1.24 -5.34 -6.05
N ASN A 45 -1.93 -5.13 -7.18
CA ASN A 45 -1.92 -6.02 -8.33
C ASN A 45 -0.74 -5.76 -9.30
N GLY A 46 0.19 -4.88 -8.94
CA GLY A 46 1.39 -4.59 -9.73
C GLY A 46 1.17 -3.58 -10.87
N ARG A 47 0.05 -2.85 -10.87
CA ARG A 47 -0.25 -1.81 -11.86
C ARG A 47 -0.04 -0.43 -11.24
N ALA A 48 0.90 0.32 -11.79
CA ALA A 48 1.08 1.71 -11.41
C ALA A 48 -0.11 2.56 -11.88
N ASN A 49 -0.49 3.53 -11.07
CA ASN A 49 -1.48 4.54 -11.42
C ASN A 49 -1.06 5.91 -10.90
N ILE A 50 -1.70 6.95 -11.44
CA ILE A 50 -1.38 8.35 -11.17
C ILE A 50 -1.57 8.68 -9.68
N SER A 51 -2.60 8.15 -9.03
CA SER A 51 -2.88 8.41 -7.62
C SER A 51 -1.75 7.90 -6.71
N MET A 52 -1.26 6.68 -6.95
CA MET A 52 -0.16 6.10 -6.18
C MET A 52 1.18 6.73 -6.54
N ALA A 53 1.41 7.05 -7.82
CA ALA A 53 2.62 7.74 -8.27
C ALA A 53 2.74 9.13 -7.64
N SER A 54 1.66 9.92 -7.66
CA SER A 54 1.59 11.22 -6.98
C SER A 54 1.82 11.10 -5.48
N LYS A 55 1.24 10.08 -4.82
CA LYS A 55 1.44 9.85 -3.39
C LYS A 55 2.89 9.56 -3.03
N LEU A 56 3.61 8.90 -3.93
CA LEU A 56 5.02 8.54 -3.78
C LEU A 56 5.98 9.62 -4.30
N GLY A 57 5.48 10.67 -4.96
CA GLY A 57 6.30 11.68 -5.61
C GLY A 57 7.09 11.14 -6.81
N LEU A 58 6.58 10.10 -7.48
CA LEU A 58 7.20 9.45 -8.62
C LEU A 58 6.39 9.68 -9.89
N MET A 59 7.04 9.52 -11.06
CA MET A 59 6.31 9.36 -12.30
C MET A 59 5.68 7.97 -12.37
N THR A 60 4.54 7.83 -13.06
CA THR A 60 3.85 6.55 -13.22
C THR A 60 4.74 5.49 -13.91
N SER A 61 5.61 5.91 -14.83
CA SER A 61 6.60 5.04 -15.49
C SER A 61 7.60 4.46 -14.49
N ASP A 62 8.14 5.30 -13.61
CA ASP A 62 9.14 4.90 -12.62
C ASP A 62 8.50 4.01 -11.56
N LEU A 63 7.25 4.31 -11.19
CA LEU A 63 6.48 3.46 -10.29
C LEU A 63 6.22 2.08 -10.90
N GLN A 64 5.92 2.00 -12.20
CA GLN A 64 5.72 0.71 -12.87
C GLN A 64 7.03 -0.09 -12.92
N LEU A 65 8.16 0.55 -13.21
CA LEU A 65 9.48 -0.09 -13.16
C LEU A 65 9.80 -0.62 -11.75
N LEU A 66 9.50 0.17 -10.72
CA LEU A 66 9.66 -0.24 -9.34
C LEU A 66 8.80 -1.46 -9.01
N LEU A 67 7.50 -1.42 -9.34
CA LEU A 67 6.58 -2.53 -9.14
C LEU A 67 7.02 -3.80 -9.87
N ASN A 68 7.52 -3.68 -11.09
CA ASN A 68 8.05 -4.81 -11.85
C ASN A 68 9.29 -5.41 -11.18
N THR A 69 10.09 -4.58 -10.51
CA THR A 69 11.32 -5.02 -9.83
C THR A 69 11.03 -5.68 -8.48
N ILE A 70 10.13 -5.10 -7.69
CA ILE A 70 9.86 -5.55 -6.31
C ILE A 70 8.74 -6.58 -6.23
N GLY A 71 7.91 -6.69 -7.27
CA GLY A 71 6.75 -7.57 -7.34
C GLY A 71 5.67 -7.26 -6.30
N LYS A 72 4.68 -8.15 -6.21
CA LYS A 72 3.53 -7.99 -5.30
C LYS A 72 3.94 -7.88 -3.83
N GLN A 73 4.88 -8.73 -3.38
CA GLN A 73 5.34 -8.72 -1.99
C GLN A 73 6.08 -7.43 -1.64
N GLY A 74 6.90 -6.93 -2.57
CA GLY A 74 7.55 -5.64 -2.40
C GLY A 74 6.56 -4.48 -2.36
N ALA A 75 5.52 -4.50 -3.21
CA ALA A 75 4.46 -3.49 -3.19
C ALA A 75 3.76 -3.44 -1.82
N ILE A 76 3.39 -4.61 -1.26
CA ILE A 76 2.80 -4.72 0.08
C ILE A 76 3.76 -4.15 1.15
N GLY A 77 5.03 -4.53 1.10
CA GLY A 77 6.05 -4.02 2.02
C GLY A 77 6.23 -2.50 1.94
N LEU A 78 6.14 -1.93 0.73
CA LEU A 78 6.24 -0.50 0.49
C LEU A 78 5.06 0.25 1.13
N ILE A 79 3.84 -0.28 1.00
CA ILE A 79 2.66 0.28 1.68
C ILE A 79 2.83 0.21 3.20
N PHE A 80 3.27 -0.93 3.75
CA PHE A 80 3.54 -1.02 5.20
C PHE A 80 4.59 0.01 5.65
N GLY A 81 5.66 0.19 4.88
CA GLY A 81 6.69 1.20 5.15
C GLY A 81 6.13 2.63 5.17
N LEU A 82 5.27 2.98 4.21
CA LEU A 82 4.60 4.28 4.17
C LEU A 82 3.68 4.51 5.37
N LEU A 83 2.92 3.48 5.76
CA LEU A 83 1.99 3.56 6.89
C LEU A 83 2.70 3.69 8.24
N MET A 84 3.91 3.12 8.36
CA MET A 84 4.72 3.17 9.59
C MET A 84 5.59 4.42 9.74
N LYS A 85 5.75 5.23 8.68
CA LYS A 85 6.63 6.42 8.67
C LYS A 85 5.98 7.69 9.27
N LYS A 86 4.78 7.57 9.84
CA LYS A 86 4.08 8.65 10.55
C LYS A 86 4.21 8.49 12.06
#